data_AF-A0A2U2PIE2-F1
#
_entry.id   AF-A0A2U2PIE2-F1
#
_cell.length_a   1.000
_cell.length_b   1.000
_cell.length_c   1.000
_cell.angle_alpha   90.00
_cell.angle_beta   90.00
_cell.angle_gamma   90.00
#
_symmetry.space_group_name_H-M   'P 1'
#
loop_
_entity.id
_entity.type
_entity.pdbx_description
1 polymer ?
#
loop_
_entity_poly.entity_id
_entity_poly.type
_entity_poly.pdbx_seq_one_letter_code
_entity_poly.pdbx_strand_id
1 'polypeptide(L)'
;MKKICFIMTLIGVLLSAGGCKVKRPGKASLSERRKWLKEYALCRCFWMIAKQDTAIQNDISQAIYVELTDYSSTDKSNIYNAIDSLASIAVNSIEPTHIADYEGKKPYMKSCIEFSKSKALDSLIRRYESRYSIWTKWTRSERVQ
;
A
#
# COMPACT_ATOMS: atom_id res chain seq x y z
N MET A 1 18.62 -3.04 -57.45
CA MET A 1 17.72 -3.08 -56.28
C MET A 1 17.98 -4.36 -55.48
N LYS A 2 18.94 -4.40 -54.55
CA LYS A 2 19.28 -5.62 -53.75
C LYS A 2 20.21 -5.35 -52.55
N LYS A 3 20.23 -4.14 -51.98
CA LYS A 3 21.19 -3.77 -50.92
C LYS A 3 20.60 -3.11 -49.66
N ILE A 4 19.28 -3.15 -49.47
CA ILE A 4 18.61 -2.44 -48.35
C ILE A 4 18.11 -3.40 -47.24
N CYS A 5 18.10 -4.72 -47.48
CA CYS A 5 17.47 -5.68 -46.54
C CYS A 5 18.36 -6.10 -45.35
N PHE A 6 19.67 -5.82 -45.35
CA PHE A 6 20.60 -6.39 -44.37
C PHE A 6 20.82 -5.57 -43.09
N ILE A 7 20.31 -4.33 -43.02
CA ILE A 7 20.55 -3.44 -41.86
C ILE A 7 19.46 -3.59 -40.78
N MET A 8 18.28 -4.13 -41.12
CA MET A 8 17.16 -4.28 -40.18
C MET A 8 17.26 -5.48 -39.25
N THR A 9 18.14 -6.45 -39.50
CA THR A 9 18.30 -7.65 -38.65
C THR A 9 19.32 -7.50 -37.53
N LEU A 10 20.19 -6.47 -37.55
CA LEU A 10 21.23 -6.32 -36.53
C LEU A 10 20.78 -5.58 -35.25
N ILE A 11 19.66 -4.84 -35.29
CA ILE A 11 19.16 -4.09 -34.13
C ILE A 11 18.35 -4.99 -33.17
N GLY A 12 17.85 -6.13 -33.64
CA GLY A 12 17.08 -7.07 -32.80
C GLY A 12 17.92 -7.86 -31.78
N VAL A 13 19.23 -7.98 -31.97
CA VAL A 13 20.10 -8.84 -31.13
C VAL A 13 20.69 -8.07 -29.94
N LEU A 14 20.70 -6.74 -29.95
CA LEU A 14 21.27 -5.94 -28.85
C LEU A 14 20.27 -5.65 -27.72
N LEU A 15 18.97 -5.94 -27.90
CA LEU A 15 17.94 -5.75 -26.86
C LEU A 15 17.79 -6.94 -25.90
N SER A 16 18.44 -8.08 -26.15
CA SER A 16 18.28 -9.30 -25.35
C SER A 16 19.39 -9.54 -24.30
N ALA A 17 20.44 -8.72 -24.27
CA ALA A 17 21.59 -8.92 -23.37
C ALA A 17 21.67 -7.91 -22.21
N GLY A 18 20.73 -6.96 -22.13
CA GLY A 18 20.66 -5.95 -21.06
C GLY A 18 19.76 -6.35 -19.90
N GLY A 19 19.84 -7.61 -19.44
CA GLY A 19 19.13 -8.04 -18.24
C GLY A 19 19.74 -7.37 -17.01
N CYS A 20 19.40 -6.11 -16.73
CA CYS A 20 19.64 -5.49 -15.44
C CYS A 20 19.10 -6.44 -14.39
N LYS A 21 19.99 -7.11 -13.66
CA LYS A 21 19.64 -7.81 -12.42
C LYS A 21 19.23 -6.72 -11.44
N VAL A 22 17.99 -6.26 -11.53
CA VAL A 22 17.37 -5.47 -10.49
C VAL A 22 17.47 -6.32 -9.23
N LYS A 23 18.38 -5.94 -8.32
CA LYS A 23 18.43 -6.53 -6.99
C LYS A 23 17.05 -6.32 -6.42
N ARG A 24 16.26 -7.40 -6.35
CA ARG A 24 15.00 -7.35 -5.62
C ARG A 24 15.35 -6.87 -4.22
N PRO A 25 14.75 -5.78 -3.73
CA PRO A 25 14.97 -5.36 -2.36
C PRO A 25 14.74 -6.57 -1.46
N GLY A 26 15.61 -6.75 -0.46
CA GLY A 26 15.45 -7.83 0.51
C GLY A 26 14.03 -7.80 1.08
N LYS A 27 13.47 -8.98 1.41
CA LYS A 27 12.13 -9.02 1.99
C LYS A 27 12.08 -8.13 3.23
N ALA A 28 11.23 -7.12 3.19
CA ALA A 28 11.05 -6.21 4.31
C ALA A 28 10.67 -6.97 5.58
N SER A 29 11.18 -6.52 6.72
CA SER A 29 10.81 -7.05 8.02
C SER A 29 9.32 -6.87 8.28
N LEU A 30 8.74 -7.70 9.16
CA LEU A 30 7.35 -7.54 9.57
C LEU A 30 7.08 -6.16 10.19
N SER A 31 8.04 -5.62 10.93
CA SER A 31 7.96 -4.27 11.50
C SER A 31 7.88 -3.18 10.43
N GLU A 32 8.68 -3.28 9.36
CA GLU A 32 8.63 -2.33 8.24
C GLU A 32 7.31 -2.42 7.50
N ARG A 33 6.84 -3.63 7.18
CA ARG A 33 5.54 -3.84 6.54
C ARG A 33 4.40 -3.26 7.39
N ARG A 34 4.44 -3.44 8.72
CA ARG A 34 3.46 -2.84 9.63
C ARG A 34 3.48 -1.31 9.58
N LYS A 35 4.68 -0.72 9.54
CA LYS A 35 4.83 0.74 9.42
C LYS A 35 4.19 1.23 8.11
N TRP A 36 4.52 0.60 6.99
CA TRP A 36 3.96 0.96 5.69
C TRP A 36 2.44 0.75 5.60
N LEU A 37 1.88 -0.26 6.26
CA LEU A 37 0.42 -0.42 6.34
C LEU A 37 -0.26 0.70 7.14
N LYS A 38 0.40 1.25 8.17
CA LYS A 38 -0.10 2.42 8.90
C LYS A 38 0.00 3.70 8.06
N GLU A 39 1.06 3.84 7.28
CA GLU A 39 1.23 4.95 6.33
C GLU A 39 0.21 4.86 5.18
N TYR A 40 -0.04 3.66 4.65
CA TYR A 40 -1.15 3.39 3.73
C TYR A 40 -2.50 3.81 4.33
N ALA A 41 -2.78 3.41 5.57
CA ALA A 41 -4.02 3.78 6.26
C ALA A 41 -4.17 5.30 6.41
N LEU A 42 -3.07 6.01 6.68
CA LEU A 42 -3.04 7.47 6.73
C LEU A 42 -3.39 8.09 5.38
N CYS A 43 -2.72 7.65 4.31
CA CYS A 43 -3.00 8.11 2.95
C CYS A 43 -4.46 7.85 2.55
N ARG A 44 -4.99 6.68 2.91
CA ARG A 44 -6.38 6.32 2.62
C ARG A 44 -7.37 7.22 3.37
N CYS A 45 -7.11 7.49 4.64
CA CYS A 45 -7.92 8.42 5.44
C CYS A 45 -7.95 9.82 4.79
N PHE A 46 -6.80 10.34 4.36
CA PHE A 46 -6.73 11.63 3.66
C PHE A 46 -7.49 11.64 2.34
N TRP A 47 -7.30 10.61 1.53
CA TRP A 47 -7.98 10.49 0.26
C TRP A 47 -9.51 10.56 0.40
N MET A 48 -10.06 10.00 1.49
CA MET A 48 -11.50 10.05 1.76
C MET A 48 -12.03 11.45 2.11
N ILE A 49 -11.18 12.31 2.65
CA ILE A 49 -11.53 13.70 2.99
C ILE A 49 -11.38 14.59 1.76
N ALA A 50 -10.34 14.37 0.97
CA ALA A 50 -9.97 15.20 -0.17
C ALA A 50 -10.49 14.65 -1.51
N LYS A 51 -11.70 14.08 -1.52
CA LYS A 51 -12.27 13.45 -2.73
C LYS A 51 -12.41 14.39 -3.93
N GLN A 52 -12.35 15.70 -3.73
CA GLN A 52 -12.46 16.69 -4.81
C GLN A 52 -11.09 17.30 -5.18
N ASP A 53 -10.04 16.97 -4.43
CA ASP A 53 -8.69 17.48 -4.66
C ASP A 53 -7.97 16.59 -5.67
N THR A 54 -7.66 17.13 -6.83
CA THR A 54 -7.02 16.38 -7.92
C THR A 54 -5.57 16.01 -7.62
N ALA A 55 -4.85 16.79 -6.80
CA ALA A 55 -3.48 16.46 -6.42
C ALA A 55 -3.48 15.23 -5.50
N ILE A 56 -4.40 15.16 -4.54
CA ILE A 56 -4.54 14.00 -3.64
C ILE A 56 -5.11 12.79 -4.38
N GLN A 57 -6.02 12.98 -5.33
CA GLN A 57 -6.54 11.86 -6.15
C GLN A 57 -5.46 11.22 -7.04
N ASN A 58 -4.54 12.03 -7.56
CA ASN A 58 -3.46 11.56 -8.44
C ASN A 58 -2.19 11.14 -7.69
N ASP A 59 -2.17 11.27 -6.36
CA ASP A 59 -1.05 10.83 -5.54
C ASP A 59 -0.89 9.30 -5.56
N ILE A 60 0.32 8.84 -5.86
CA ILE A 60 0.63 7.42 -6.03
C ILE A 60 1.08 6.72 -4.75
N SER A 61 1.13 7.41 -3.60
CA SER A 61 1.71 6.87 -2.36
C SER A 61 1.01 5.59 -1.90
N GLN A 62 -0.32 5.51 -2.05
CA GLN A 62 -1.08 4.31 -1.71
C GLN A 62 -0.63 3.08 -2.53
N ALA A 63 -0.43 3.26 -3.84
CA ALA A 63 0.05 2.19 -4.71
C ALA A 63 1.47 1.74 -4.32
N ILE A 64 2.35 2.68 -4.01
CA ILE A 64 3.71 2.39 -3.51
C ILE A 64 3.65 1.54 -2.24
N TYR A 65 2.81 1.88 -1.25
CA TYR A 65 2.71 1.08 -0.03
C TYR A 65 2.12 -0.32 -0.26
N VAL A 66 1.20 -0.47 -1.21
CA VAL A 66 0.70 -1.80 -1.62
C VAL A 66 1.83 -2.65 -2.17
N GLU A 67 2.68 -2.10 -3.03
CA GLU A 67 3.84 -2.80 -3.59
C GLU A 67 4.90 -3.13 -2.53
N LEU A 68 5.24 -2.16 -1.67
CA LEU A 68 6.22 -2.35 -0.59
C LEU A 68 5.78 -3.40 0.41
N THR A 69 4.49 -3.44 0.73
CA THR A 69 3.99 -4.36 1.74
C THR A 69 3.73 -5.75 1.20
N ASP A 70 3.60 -6.00 -0.11
CA ASP A 70 3.52 -7.35 -0.71
C ASP A 70 2.48 -8.28 -0.02
N TYR A 71 1.37 -7.72 0.47
CA TYR A 71 0.20 -8.51 0.86
C TYR A 71 -0.66 -8.80 -0.37
N SER A 72 -1.29 -9.97 -0.41
CA SER A 72 -2.23 -10.31 -1.48
C SER A 72 -3.35 -9.28 -1.54
N SER A 73 -3.46 -8.60 -2.67
CA SER A 73 -4.52 -7.64 -2.98
C SER A 73 -5.73 -8.30 -3.65
N THR A 74 -5.61 -9.56 -4.08
CA THR A 74 -6.61 -10.25 -4.90
C THR A 74 -7.45 -11.28 -4.14
N ASP A 75 -7.10 -11.59 -2.89
CA ASP A 75 -7.82 -12.57 -2.06
C ASP A 75 -9.00 -11.92 -1.28
N LYS A 76 -10.02 -12.71 -0.95
CA LYS A 76 -11.16 -12.32 -0.09
C LYS A 76 -10.71 -11.80 1.28
N SER A 77 -9.53 -12.24 1.74
CA SER A 77 -8.85 -11.70 2.92
C SER A 77 -7.82 -10.64 2.56
N ASN A 78 -8.22 -9.63 1.78
CA ASN A 78 -7.38 -8.47 1.44
C ASN A 78 -7.31 -7.49 2.63
N ILE A 79 -6.10 -7.28 3.16
CA ILE A 79 -5.83 -6.37 4.27
C ILE A 79 -6.15 -4.91 3.92
N TYR A 80 -5.91 -4.48 2.68
CA TYR A 80 -6.15 -3.12 2.22
C TYR A 80 -7.65 -2.79 2.27
N ASN A 81 -8.53 -3.70 1.83
CA ASN A 81 -9.99 -3.51 1.95
C ASN A 81 -10.45 -3.38 3.41
N ALA A 82 -9.81 -4.10 4.33
CA ALA A 82 -10.12 -4.01 5.75
C ALA A 82 -9.62 -2.68 6.34
N ILE A 83 -8.44 -2.21 5.94
CA ILE A 83 -7.91 -0.90 6.33
C ILE A 83 -8.79 0.22 5.77
N ASP A 84 -9.19 0.13 4.51
CA ASP A 84 -10.09 1.06 3.84
C ASP A 84 -11.42 1.20 4.58
N SER A 85 -12.04 0.07 4.94
CA SER A 85 -13.27 0.06 5.73
C SER A 85 -13.08 0.76 7.08
N LEU A 86 -11.96 0.50 7.75
CA LEU A 86 -11.66 1.11 9.04
C LEU A 86 -11.35 2.61 8.92
N ALA A 87 -10.67 3.04 7.86
CA ALA A 87 -10.42 4.44 7.56
C ALA A 87 -11.72 5.19 7.27
N SER A 88 -12.67 4.57 6.55
CA SER A 88 -14.00 5.13 6.32
C SER A 88 -14.75 5.38 7.62
N ILE A 89 -14.74 4.40 8.53
CA ILE A 89 -15.32 4.55 9.87
C ILE A 89 -14.63 5.71 10.60
N ALA A 90 -13.29 5.74 10.61
CA ALA A 90 -12.53 6.77 11.29
C ALA A 90 -12.86 8.18 10.78
N VAL A 91 -12.97 8.38 9.46
CA VAL A 91 -13.33 9.67 8.85
C VAL A 91 -14.76 10.09 9.18
N ASN A 92 -15.71 9.15 9.11
CA ASN A 92 -17.11 9.43 9.39
C ASN A 92 -17.38 9.74 10.87
N SER A 93 -16.52 9.26 11.78
CA SER A 93 -16.59 9.56 13.23
C SER A 93 -15.86 10.84 13.65
N ILE A 94 -15.33 11.63 12.70
CA ILE A 94 -14.67 12.90 13.04
C ILE A 94 -15.72 13.94 13.40
N GLU A 95 -15.71 14.35 14.66
CA GLU A 95 -16.58 15.40 15.18
C GLU A 95 -15.98 16.81 15.02
N PRO A 96 -16.83 17.84 14.90
CA PRO A 96 -16.43 19.24 15.08
C PRO A 96 -15.64 19.46 16.38
N THR A 97 -14.65 20.35 16.34
CA THR A 97 -14.00 20.80 17.58
C THR A 97 -14.93 21.67 18.42
N HIS A 98 -14.76 21.60 19.75
CA HIS A 98 -15.46 22.44 20.73
C HIS A 98 -14.68 23.72 21.09
N ILE A 99 -13.49 23.92 20.52
CA ILE A 99 -12.69 25.14 20.72
C ILE A 99 -13.32 26.28 19.91
N ALA A 100 -13.68 27.36 20.59
CA ALA A 100 -14.43 28.49 20.03
C ALA A 100 -13.81 29.06 18.75
N ASP A 101 -12.49 29.28 18.74
CA ASP A 101 -11.75 29.91 17.64
C ASP A 101 -11.82 29.14 16.31
N TYR A 102 -12.20 27.87 16.34
CA TYR A 102 -12.25 27.02 15.16
C TYR A 102 -13.67 26.82 14.62
N GLU A 103 -14.68 27.47 15.21
CA GLU A 103 -16.04 27.60 14.63
C GLU A 103 -16.68 26.26 14.22
N GLY A 104 -16.49 25.20 15.02
CA GLY A 104 -17.04 23.87 14.71
C GLY A 104 -16.39 23.18 13.50
N LYS A 105 -15.18 23.59 13.08
CA LYS A 105 -14.44 22.89 12.03
C LYS A 105 -13.98 21.51 12.51
N LYS A 106 -13.93 20.56 11.58
CA LYS A 106 -13.48 19.18 11.84
C LYS A 106 -11.96 19.09 11.70
N PRO A 107 -11.23 18.52 12.69
CA PRO A 107 -9.77 18.45 12.67
C PRO A 107 -9.25 17.26 11.85
N TYR A 108 -9.65 17.17 10.59
CA TYR A 108 -9.43 16.03 9.69
C TYR A 108 -7.99 15.47 9.70
N MET A 109 -7.00 16.35 9.54
CA MET A 109 -5.57 16.00 9.54
C MET A 109 -5.13 15.35 10.85
N LYS A 110 -5.45 15.97 11.98
CA LYS A 110 -5.15 15.44 13.31
C LYS A 110 -5.80 14.07 13.49
N SER A 111 -7.10 13.95 13.16
CA SER A 111 -7.84 12.71 13.32
C SER A 111 -7.30 11.56 12.47
N CYS A 112 -6.89 11.81 11.22
CA CYS A 112 -6.26 10.79 10.39
C CYS A 112 -4.88 10.34 10.92
N ILE A 113 -4.09 11.27 11.46
CA ILE A 113 -2.82 10.94 12.14
C ILE A 113 -3.06 10.12 13.40
N GLU A 114 -4.09 10.42 14.18
CA GLU A 114 -4.47 9.64 15.36
C GLU A 114 -4.97 8.24 14.96
N PHE A 115 -5.77 8.15 13.89
CA PHE A 115 -6.23 6.90 13.33
C PHE A 115 -5.06 5.99 12.92
N SER A 116 -4.05 6.51 12.23
CA SER A 116 -2.88 5.72 11.80
C SER A 116 -2.05 5.19 12.97
N LYS A 117 -2.20 5.80 14.17
CA LYS A 117 -1.58 5.38 15.43
C LYS A 117 -2.50 4.56 16.33
N SER A 118 -3.75 4.33 15.93
CA SER A 118 -4.78 3.74 16.78
C SER A 118 -4.51 2.26 17.10
N LYS A 119 -4.95 1.83 18.30
CA LYS A 119 -4.92 0.42 18.70
C LYS A 119 -5.79 -0.46 17.80
N ALA A 120 -6.89 0.08 17.28
CA ALA A 120 -7.79 -0.63 16.37
C ALA A 120 -7.09 -1.02 15.07
N LEU A 121 -6.40 -0.06 14.44
CA LEU A 121 -5.60 -0.32 13.23
C LEU A 121 -4.43 -1.28 13.52
N ASP A 122 -3.69 -1.07 14.62
CA ASP A 122 -2.58 -1.95 14.99
C ASP A 122 -3.05 -3.41 15.20
N SER A 123 -4.17 -3.59 15.89
CA SER A 123 -4.78 -4.90 16.12
C SER A 123 -5.26 -5.54 14.82
N LEU A 124 -5.85 -4.76 13.91
CA LEU A 124 -6.25 -5.23 12.59
C LEU A 124 -5.04 -5.79 11.84
N ILE A 125 -3.96 -5.02 11.73
CA ILE A 125 -2.76 -5.42 10.99
C ILE A 125 -2.16 -6.71 11.58
N ARG A 126 -2.03 -6.79 12.91
CA ARG A 126 -1.49 -7.98 13.59
C ARG A 126 -2.30 -9.25 13.32
N ARG A 127 -3.62 -9.17 13.17
CA ARG A 127 -4.48 -10.33 12.81
C ARG A 127 -4.22 -10.84 11.39
N TYR A 128 -3.73 -10.00 10.49
CA TYR A 128 -3.36 -10.42 9.13
C TYR A 128 -1.94 -10.97 9.09
N GLU A 129 -1.02 -10.37 9.85
CA GLU A 129 0.35 -10.90 10.02
C GLU A 129 0.35 -12.32 10.59
N SER A 130 -0.46 -12.60 11.61
CA SER A 130 -0.54 -13.95 12.20
C SER A 130 -0.98 -14.99 11.18
N ARG A 131 -1.97 -14.66 10.34
CA ARG A 131 -2.44 -15.53 9.24
C ARG A 131 -1.38 -15.71 8.16
N TYR A 132 -0.67 -14.65 7.79
CA TYR A 132 0.42 -14.70 6.80
C TYR A 132 1.58 -15.58 7.28
N SER A 133 1.95 -15.51 8.56
CA SER A 133 2.97 -16.36 9.18
C SER A 133 2.58 -17.84 9.14
N ILE A 134 1.31 -18.18 9.36
CA ILE A 134 0.83 -19.56 9.29
C ILE A 134 0.92 -20.10 7.85
N TRP A 135 0.43 -19.33 6.88
CA TRP A 135 0.47 -19.70 5.46
C TRP A 135 1.90 -19.88 4.92
N THR A 136 2.81 -18.99 5.28
CA THR A 136 4.21 -19.08 4.85
C THR A 136 4.97 -20.24 5.48
N LYS A 137 4.58 -20.68 6.68
CA LYS A 137 5.11 -21.91 7.30
C LYS A 137 4.60 -23.16 6.57
N TRP A 138 3.29 -23.26 6.30
CA TRP A 138 2.67 -24.39 5.60
C TRP A 138 3.25 -24.60 4.19
N THR A 139 3.31 -23.54 3.38
CA THR A 139 3.88 -23.59 2.02
C THR A 139 5.38 -23.85 1.95
N ARG A 140 6.07 -23.80 3.10
CA ARG A 140 7.49 -24.19 3.21
C ARG A 140 7.63 -25.65 3.61
N SER A 141 6.74 -26.21 4.43
CA SER A 141 6.75 -27.64 4.78
C SER A 141 6.38 -28.53 3.60
N GLU A 142 5.50 -28.09 2.70
CA GLU A 142 5.08 -28.87 1.53
C GLU A 142 6.12 -28.89 0.38
N ARG A 143 7.10 -27.98 0.38
CA ARG A 143 8.18 -27.95 -0.63
C ARG A 143 9.40 -28.80 -0.26
N VAL A 144 9.39 -29.41 0.93
CA VAL A 144 10.48 -30.25 1.44
C VAL A 144 10.09 -31.74 1.41
N GLN A 145 8.91 -32.07 0.84
CA GLN A 145 8.49 -33.43 0.50
C GLN A 145 8.48 -33.59 -1.02
#